data_AF-A0A6L8BAZ2-F1
#
_entry.id   AF-A0A6L8BAZ2-F1
#
_cell.length_a   1.000
_cell.length_b   1.000
_cell.length_c   1.000
_cell.angle_alpha   90.00
_cell.angle_beta   90.00
_cell.angle_gamma   90.00
#
_symmetry.space_group_name_H-M   'P 1'
#
loop_
_entity.id
_entity.type
_entity.pdbx_description
1 polymer ?
#
loop_
_entity_poly.entity_id
_entity_poly.type
_entity_poly.pdbx_seq_one_letter_code
_entity_poly.pdbx_strand_id
1 'polypeptide(L)'
;ETAAQYEKKLKAWQAAVKVWEESGLSSRMPRRAKKPHSTTQLTKDTLDSLPEIPDRWTWLKLEDVSKKITDGEHFRPPVTNEGVYFLSAKDVREDGVSFDDPLYISNETAEKALARCNPEYGDLLVVSRGATVGRVCVVRTRKQFCLLGSVILIKSGEVLDSLYLSFFLRSSGVNKILVRRSGSTAQHAIYLRDIRGMNVAVCSLPEQQEIVRLLEARFTVIEQQEREIDSALKQAETLRQTILKKAFSGHLIAQDQNDEPASVLLDRIKAMKEYARKSRKTTKRTRKKRKPAA
;
A
#
# COMPACT_ATOMS: atom_id res chain seq x y z
N GLU A 1 -11.88 -14.19 23.36
CA GLU A 1 -11.77 -14.96 24.62
C GLU A 1 -12.82 -14.45 25.59
N THR A 2 -13.83 -15.27 25.90
CA THR A 2 -14.86 -14.90 26.88
C THR A 2 -14.31 -15.01 28.31
N ALA A 3 -14.87 -14.25 29.26
CA ALA A 3 -14.48 -14.31 30.67
C ALA A 3 -14.52 -15.75 31.23
N ALA A 4 -15.47 -16.57 30.78
CA ALA A 4 -15.61 -17.98 31.14
C ALA A 4 -14.44 -18.86 30.63
N GLN A 5 -13.92 -18.60 29.42
CA GLN A 5 -12.75 -19.31 28.90
C GLN A 5 -11.47 -18.92 29.65
N TYR A 6 -11.34 -17.65 30.05
CA TYR A 6 -10.23 -17.20 30.88
C TYR A 6 -10.25 -17.83 32.26
N GLU A 7 -11.40 -17.89 32.92
CA GLU A 7 -11.54 -18.50 34.24
C GLU A 7 -11.18 -19.99 34.21
N LYS A 8 -11.59 -20.70 33.15
CA LYS A 8 -11.20 -22.10 32.92
C LYS A 8 -9.69 -22.25 32.70
N LYS A 9 -9.07 -21.36 31.93
CA LYS A 9 -7.61 -21.32 31.73
C LYS A 9 -6.85 -20.96 33.01
N LEU A 10 -7.42 -20.11 33.86
CA LEU A 10 -6.85 -19.73 35.15
C LEU A 10 -6.87 -20.91 36.13
N LYS A 11 -7.99 -21.64 36.22
CA LYS A 11 -8.10 -22.86 37.03
C LYS A 11 -7.14 -23.96 36.54
N ALA A 12 -7.04 -24.15 35.22
CA ALA A 12 -6.09 -25.09 34.64
C ALA A 12 -4.62 -24.70 34.92
N TRP A 13 -4.30 -23.40 34.84
CA TRP A 13 -2.97 -22.90 35.20
C TRP A 13 -2.65 -23.09 36.69
N GLN A 14 -3.60 -22.81 37.60
CA GLN A 14 -3.44 -23.05 39.04
C GLN A 14 -3.19 -24.52 39.35
N ALA A 15 -3.94 -25.43 38.72
CA ALA A 15 -3.72 -26.87 38.85
C ALA A 15 -2.33 -27.28 38.34
N ALA A 16 -1.89 -26.76 37.20
CA ALA A 16 -0.57 -27.03 36.64
C ALA A 16 0.58 -26.50 37.51
N VAL A 17 0.41 -25.32 38.14
CA VAL A 17 1.39 -24.76 39.08
C VAL A 17 1.50 -25.64 40.34
N LYS A 18 0.38 -26.13 40.86
CA LYS A 18 0.39 -27.01 42.04
C LYS A 18 1.12 -28.34 41.77
N VAL A 19 0.86 -28.95 40.61
CA VAL A 19 1.59 -30.16 40.18
C VAL A 19 3.09 -29.86 39.98
N TRP A 20 3.42 -28.68 39.47
CA TRP A 20 4.82 -28.25 39.31
C TRP A 20 5.53 -28.06 40.66
N GLU A 21 4.87 -27.47 41.66
CA GLU A 21 5.38 -27.35 43.03
C GLU A 21 5.60 -28.72 43.69
N GLU A 22 4.64 -29.64 43.53
CA GLU A 22 4.72 -31.02 44.03
C GLU A 22 5.82 -31.85 43.32
N SER A 23 6.18 -31.49 42.09
CA SER A 23 7.24 -32.14 41.29
C SER A 23 8.67 -31.72 41.66
N GLY A 24 8.84 -30.88 42.70
CA GLY A 24 10.16 -30.43 43.14
C GLY A 24 10.82 -29.44 42.17
N LEU A 25 10.05 -28.67 41.41
CA LEU A 25 10.51 -27.56 40.56
C LEU A 25 11.48 -27.97 39.42
N SER A 26 11.49 -29.24 39.00
CA SER A 26 12.48 -29.77 38.05
C SER A 26 12.27 -29.30 36.59
N SER A 27 11.14 -28.69 36.28
CA SER A 27 10.74 -28.26 34.93
C SER A 27 10.41 -26.76 34.83
N ARG A 28 10.22 -26.22 33.62
CA ARG A 28 9.91 -24.80 33.40
C ARG A 28 8.52 -24.43 33.96
N MET A 29 8.46 -23.33 34.71
CA MET A 29 7.23 -22.82 35.31
C MET A 29 6.09 -22.63 34.27
N PRO A 30 4.87 -23.14 34.54
CA PRO A 30 3.72 -22.91 33.69
C PRO A 30 3.41 -21.42 33.53
N ARG A 31 3.30 -20.94 32.28
CA ARG A 31 3.01 -19.53 32.00
C ARG A 31 1.55 -19.19 32.30
N ARG A 32 1.34 -18.14 33.09
CA ARG A 32 0.00 -17.63 33.40
C ARG A 32 -0.67 -17.08 32.15
N ALA A 33 -1.91 -17.49 31.91
CA ALA A 33 -2.73 -16.89 30.86
C ALA A 33 -2.92 -15.39 31.14
N LYS A 34 -2.69 -14.54 30.12
CA LYS A 34 -2.98 -13.10 30.22
C LYS A 34 -4.49 -12.92 30.41
N LYS A 35 -4.90 -12.01 31.29
CA LYS A 35 -6.31 -11.61 31.38
C LYS A 35 -6.77 -11.19 29.99
N PRO A 36 -7.93 -11.67 29.50
CA PRO A 36 -8.54 -11.06 28.32
C PRO A 36 -8.71 -9.57 28.63
N HIS A 37 -8.43 -8.74 27.63
CA HIS A 37 -8.68 -7.31 27.70
C HIS A 37 -10.16 -7.13 28.05
N SER A 38 -10.44 -6.73 29.29
CA SER A 38 -11.76 -6.25 29.67
C SER A 38 -11.97 -4.98 28.89
N THR A 39 -13.02 -4.91 28.07
CA THR A 39 -13.38 -3.71 27.31
C THR A 39 -13.33 -2.51 28.24
N THR A 40 -12.36 -1.63 28.02
CA THR A 40 -12.19 -0.45 28.88
C THR A 40 -13.27 0.53 28.45
N GLN A 41 -14.28 0.77 29.29
CA GLN A 41 -15.27 1.79 28.99
C GLN A 41 -14.56 3.13 28.77
N LEU A 42 -14.84 3.77 27.63
CA LEU A 42 -14.30 5.09 27.31
C LEU A 42 -14.82 6.12 28.32
N THR A 43 -13.98 7.09 28.68
CA THR A 43 -14.43 8.18 29.56
C THR A 43 -15.45 9.05 28.84
N LYS A 44 -16.36 9.67 29.60
CA LYS A 44 -17.38 10.59 29.08
C LYS A 44 -16.76 11.71 28.22
N ASP A 45 -15.71 12.35 28.73
CA ASP A 45 -14.98 13.40 27.99
C ASP A 45 -14.42 12.91 26.65
N THR A 46 -14.00 11.63 26.57
CA THR A 46 -13.52 11.05 25.31
C THR A 46 -14.67 10.86 24.33
N LEU A 47 -15.82 10.34 24.80
CA LEU A 47 -17.01 10.14 23.97
C LEU A 47 -17.54 11.47 23.43
N ASP A 48 -17.56 12.52 24.25
CA ASP A 48 -18.04 13.86 23.87
C ASP A 48 -17.14 14.52 22.79
N SER A 49 -15.89 14.08 22.65
CA SER A 49 -14.95 14.55 21.62
C SER A 49 -15.03 13.79 20.28
N LEU A 50 -15.77 12.67 20.25
CA LEU A 50 -15.90 11.82 19.07
C LEU A 50 -17.13 12.21 18.23
N PRO A 51 -17.11 11.91 16.92
CA PRO A 51 -18.29 12.11 16.09
C PRO A 51 -19.49 11.31 16.58
N GLU A 52 -20.69 11.84 16.32
CA GLU A 52 -21.93 11.11 16.51
C GLU A 52 -21.97 9.85 15.64
N ILE A 53 -22.49 8.78 16.22
CA ILE A 53 -22.67 7.47 15.57
C ILE A 53 -24.11 7.00 15.80
N PRO A 54 -24.66 6.10 14.97
CA PRO A 54 -26.00 5.56 15.17
C PRO A 54 -26.14 4.86 16.52
N ASP A 55 -27.36 4.84 17.08
CA ASP A 55 -27.65 4.29 18.43
C ASP A 55 -27.19 2.84 18.64
N ARG A 56 -27.11 2.05 17.57
CA ARG A 56 -26.70 0.63 17.60
C ARG A 56 -25.18 0.43 17.54
N TRP A 57 -24.42 1.51 17.37
CA TRP A 57 -22.98 1.49 17.24
C TRP A 57 -22.35 1.87 18.58
N THR A 58 -21.10 1.47 18.79
CA THR A 58 -20.36 1.83 19.98
C THR A 58 -18.92 2.18 19.65
N TRP A 59 -18.37 3.15 20.37
CA TRP A 59 -16.96 3.49 20.30
C TRP A 59 -16.16 2.57 21.23
N LEU A 60 -15.17 1.87 20.68
CA LEU A 60 -14.30 0.97 21.42
C LEU A 60 -12.84 1.30 21.11
N LYS A 61 -11.93 1.00 22.04
CA LYS A 61 -10.49 1.09 21.74
C LYS A 61 -10.09 -0.04 20.82
N LEU A 62 -9.23 0.25 19.85
CA LEU A 62 -8.73 -0.73 18.89
C LEU A 62 -8.04 -1.91 19.57
N GLU A 63 -7.32 -1.68 20.67
CA GLU A 63 -6.72 -2.75 21.47
C GLU A 63 -7.74 -3.73 22.07
N ASP A 64 -8.94 -3.26 22.42
CA ASP A 64 -9.99 -4.09 23.04
C ASP A 64 -10.72 -4.96 22.01
N VAL A 65 -10.71 -4.55 20.74
CA VAL A 65 -11.35 -5.26 19.62
C VAL A 65 -10.35 -5.94 18.69
N SER A 66 -9.08 -6.06 19.10
CA SER A 66 -8.02 -6.74 18.36
C SER A 66 -7.48 -7.95 19.14
N LYS A 67 -7.20 -9.06 18.46
CA LYS A 67 -6.48 -10.20 19.04
C LYS A 67 -5.03 -9.87 19.32
N LYS A 68 -4.41 -9.06 18.46
CA LYS A 68 -2.99 -8.71 18.55
C LYS A 68 -2.69 -7.43 17.79
N ILE A 69 -1.90 -6.54 18.39
CA ILE A 69 -1.34 -5.36 17.74
C ILE A 69 0.16 -5.33 18.06
N THR A 70 1.00 -5.50 17.05
CA THR A 70 2.47 -5.56 17.17
C THR A 70 3.09 -5.01 15.88
N ASP A 71 4.40 -4.84 15.84
CA ASP A 71 5.14 -4.51 14.62
C ASP A 71 6.18 -5.57 14.28
N GLY A 72 6.78 -5.45 13.09
CA GLY A 72 7.89 -6.27 12.64
C GLY A 72 9.21 -6.01 13.38
N GLU A 73 10.28 -6.65 12.95
CA GLU A 73 11.60 -6.59 13.60
C GLU A 73 12.24 -5.20 13.50
N HIS A 74 12.65 -4.62 14.64
CA HIS A 74 13.26 -3.29 14.67
C HIS A 74 14.71 -3.27 14.18
N PHE A 75 15.42 -4.38 14.41
CA PHE A 75 16.73 -4.59 13.85
C PHE A 75 16.59 -5.28 12.49
N ARG A 76 17.31 -4.79 11.49
CA ARG A 76 17.33 -5.45 10.18
C ARG A 76 18.30 -6.63 10.25
N PRO A 77 17.82 -7.89 10.23
CA PRO A 77 18.71 -9.05 10.19
C PRO A 77 19.52 -9.08 8.89
N PRO A 78 20.64 -9.83 8.85
CA PRO A 78 21.38 -10.09 7.63
C PRO A 78 20.47 -10.66 6.55
N VAL A 79 20.50 -10.05 5.37
CA VAL A 79 19.71 -10.50 4.23
C VAL A 79 20.41 -11.69 3.56
N THR A 80 19.60 -12.61 3.07
CA THR A 80 20.04 -13.82 2.36
C THR A 80 19.52 -13.80 0.92
N ASN A 81 20.08 -14.67 0.06
CA ASN A 81 19.59 -14.83 -1.32
C ASN A 81 18.35 -15.74 -1.41
N GLU A 82 18.10 -16.53 -0.36
CA GLU A 82 17.00 -17.47 -0.23
C GLU A 82 16.49 -17.52 1.22
N GLY A 83 15.27 -18.00 1.44
CA GLY A 83 14.68 -18.13 2.76
C GLY A 83 13.25 -17.58 2.82
N VAL A 84 12.90 -16.98 3.96
CA VAL A 84 11.56 -16.41 4.17
C VAL A 84 11.56 -14.95 3.74
N TYR A 85 10.50 -14.53 3.05
CA TYR A 85 10.30 -13.15 2.63
C TYR A 85 10.36 -12.19 3.82
N PHE A 86 11.05 -11.07 3.65
CA PHE A 86 11.20 -10.04 4.67
C PHE A 86 10.75 -8.68 4.11
N LEU A 87 9.52 -8.31 4.46
CA LEU A 87 8.83 -7.16 3.88
C LEU A 87 8.93 -5.93 4.77
N SER A 88 8.98 -4.77 4.14
CA SER A 88 9.08 -3.46 4.76
C SER A 88 8.00 -2.51 4.23
N ALA A 89 8.02 -1.25 4.64
CA ALA A 89 7.09 -0.23 4.15
C ALA A 89 7.00 -0.10 2.62
N LYS A 90 8.09 -0.39 1.88
CA LYS A 90 8.10 -0.34 0.40
C LYS A 90 7.22 -1.42 -0.23
N ASP A 91 7.07 -2.54 0.47
CA ASP A 91 6.42 -3.76 -0.01
C ASP A 91 4.91 -3.75 0.32
N VAL A 92 4.46 -2.85 1.20
CA VAL A 92 3.05 -2.64 1.51
C VAL A 92 2.41 -1.73 0.45
N ARG A 93 1.47 -2.29 -0.31
CA ARG A 93 0.69 -1.63 -1.37
C ARG A 93 -0.74 -1.36 -0.86
N GLU A 94 -1.58 -0.74 -1.68
CA GLU A 94 -2.97 -0.48 -1.27
C GLU A 94 -3.87 -1.71 -1.33
N ASP A 95 -3.54 -2.63 -2.23
CA ASP A 95 -4.27 -3.85 -2.58
C ASP A 95 -3.69 -5.11 -1.91
N GLY A 96 -2.55 -4.99 -1.22
CA GLY A 96 -1.92 -6.08 -0.49
C GLY A 96 -0.43 -5.85 -0.28
N VAL A 97 0.32 -6.95 -0.29
CA VAL A 97 1.78 -6.95 -0.18
C VAL A 97 2.40 -7.36 -1.51
N SER A 98 3.47 -6.66 -1.90
CA SER A 98 4.29 -6.96 -3.07
C SER A 98 5.45 -7.88 -2.68
N PHE A 99 5.77 -8.79 -3.59
CA PHE A 99 6.94 -9.67 -3.51
C PHE A 99 7.92 -9.37 -4.65
N ASP A 100 7.84 -8.16 -5.21
CA ASP A 100 8.70 -7.72 -6.30
C ASP A 100 10.02 -7.21 -5.71
N ASP A 101 11.14 -7.78 -6.15
CA ASP A 101 12.46 -7.54 -5.54
C ASP A 101 12.47 -7.73 -4.00
N PRO A 102 12.13 -8.95 -3.54
CA PRO A 102 11.98 -9.23 -2.13
C PRO A 102 13.34 -9.39 -1.45
N LEU A 103 13.38 -9.04 -0.17
CA LEU A 103 14.47 -9.43 0.70
C LEU A 103 14.14 -10.76 1.35
N TYR A 104 15.16 -11.57 1.61
CA TYR A 104 15.03 -12.81 2.37
C TYR A 104 15.83 -12.75 3.65
N ILE A 105 15.39 -13.53 4.62
CA ILE A 105 16.10 -13.81 5.87
C ILE A 105 16.17 -15.32 6.08
N SER A 106 17.16 -15.77 6.85
CA SER A 106 17.31 -17.20 7.17
C SER A 106 16.07 -17.74 7.91
N ASN A 107 15.79 -19.04 7.74
CA ASN A 107 14.67 -19.70 8.41
C ASN A 107 14.72 -19.57 9.94
N GLU A 108 15.92 -19.64 10.53
CA GLU A 108 16.10 -19.47 11.98
C GLU A 108 15.73 -18.05 12.45
N THR A 109 16.10 -17.03 11.67
CA THR A 109 15.72 -15.64 11.97
C THR A 109 14.22 -15.44 11.82
N ALA A 110 13.65 -16.01 10.76
CA ALA A 110 12.22 -15.94 10.48
C ALA A 110 11.40 -16.59 11.61
N GLU A 111 11.79 -17.76 12.10
CA GLU A 111 11.08 -18.44 13.19
C GLU A 111 10.98 -17.55 14.45
N LYS A 112 12.10 -16.89 14.82
CA LYS A 112 12.14 -15.94 15.95
C LYS A 112 11.24 -14.71 15.70
N ALA A 113 11.28 -14.15 14.49
CA ALA A 113 10.46 -13.00 14.11
C ALA A 113 8.96 -13.34 14.13
N LEU A 114 8.57 -14.49 13.55
CA LEU A 114 7.19 -14.95 13.45
C LEU A 114 6.60 -15.28 14.83
N ALA A 115 7.40 -15.77 15.78
CA ALA A 115 6.94 -16.00 17.15
C ALA A 115 6.34 -14.73 17.79
N ARG A 116 6.88 -13.55 17.44
CA ARG A 116 6.35 -12.25 17.90
C ARG A 116 5.39 -11.63 16.92
N CYS A 117 5.66 -11.65 15.62
CA CYS A 117 4.87 -11.00 14.58
C CYS A 117 4.67 -11.96 13.39
N ASN A 118 3.52 -12.64 13.36
CA ASN A 118 3.15 -13.61 12.31
C ASN A 118 1.95 -13.08 11.51
N PRO A 119 2.17 -12.44 10.35
CA PRO A 119 1.10 -12.05 9.45
C PRO A 119 0.45 -13.26 8.79
N GLU A 120 -0.87 -13.28 8.77
CA GLU A 120 -1.68 -14.34 8.16
C GLU A 120 -2.71 -13.73 7.20
N TYR A 121 -3.29 -14.57 6.34
CA TYR A 121 -4.36 -14.15 5.45
C TYR A 121 -5.52 -13.52 6.24
N GLY A 122 -5.96 -12.34 5.81
CA GLY A 122 -7.02 -11.57 6.46
C GLY A 122 -6.56 -10.65 7.58
N ASP A 123 -5.28 -10.66 7.94
CA ASP A 123 -4.73 -9.67 8.87
C ASP A 123 -4.56 -8.30 8.20
N LEU A 124 -4.46 -7.26 9.02
CA LEU A 124 -4.26 -5.88 8.55
C LEU A 124 -2.83 -5.41 8.81
N LEU A 125 -2.25 -4.74 7.82
CA LEU A 125 -0.94 -4.10 7.91
C LEU A 125 -1.09 -2.59 7.84
N VAL A 126 -0.32 -1.88 8.66
CA VAL A 126 -0.25 -0.41 8.66
C VAL A 126 1.21 0.02 8.57
N VAL A 127 1.54 0.84 7.57
CA VAL A 127 2.89 1.41 7.45
C VAL A 127 3.09 2.45 8.54
N SER A 128 4.02 2.18 9.45
CA SER A 128 4.31 3.04 10.61
C SER A 128 5.46 4.00 10.39
N ARG A 129 6.39 3.68 9.49
CA ARG A 129 7.58 4.51 9.18
C ARG A 129 7.92 4.42 7.69
N GLY A 130 8.32 5.54 7.09
CA GLY A 130 8.74 5.61 5.68
C GLY A 130 7.98 6.68 4.88
N ALA A 131 8.13 6.67 3.56
CA ALA A 131 7.46 7.63 2.67
C ALA A 131 5.92 7.44 2.59
N THR A 132 5.44 6.26 2.97
CA THR A 132 4.05 5.82 2.82
C THR A 132 3.34 5.62 4.16
N VAL A 133 3.77 6.35 5.20
CA VAL A 133 3.19 6.29 6.56
C VAL A 133 1.68 6.47 6.51
N GLY A 134 0.96 5.62 7.24
CA GLY A 134 -0.50 5.62 7.25
C GLY A 134 -1.14 4.79 6.13
N ARG A 135 -0.36 4.22 5.20
CA ARG A 135 -0.89 3.23 4.24
C ARG A 135 -1.36 1.98 4.99
N VAL A 136 -2.52 1.49 4.60
CA VAL A 136 -3.19 0.32 5.20
C VAL A 136 -3.55 -0.68 4.11
N CYS A 137 -3.29 -1.97 4.35
CA CYS A 137 -3.72 -3.05 3.47
C CYS A 137 -4.13 -4.30 4.24
N VAL A 138 -4.98 -5.12 3.62
CA VAL A 138 -5.29 -6.48 4.12
C VAL A 138 -4.34 -7.48 3.46
N VAL A 139 -3.84 -8.44 4.24
CA VAL A 139 -3.02 -9.54 3.75
C VAL A 139 -3.90 -10.50 2.94
N ARG A 140 -3.72 -10.51 1.61
CA ARG A 140 -4.49 -11.35 0.67
C ARG A 140 -3.71 -12.57 0.14
N THR A 141 -2.59 -12.89 0.77
CA THR A 141 -1.71 -14.02 0.40
C THR A 141 -1.60 -15.02 1.53
N ARG A 142 -1.35 -16.28 1.17
CA ARG A 142 -1.04 -17.36 2.13
C ARG A 142 0.46 -17.66 2.19
N LYS A 143 1.29 -16.95 1.42
CA LYS A 143 2.75 -17.06 1.51
C LYS A 143 3.20 -16.58 2.89
N GLN A 144 4.17 -17.27 3.48
CA GLN A 144 4.77 -16.85 4.75
C GLN A 144 5.75 -15.69 4.51
N PHE A 145 5.68 -14.66 5.34
CA PHE A 145 6.62 -13.54 5.32
C PHE A 145 6.77 -12.92 6.71
N CYS A 146 7.94 -12.34 6.94
CA CYS A 146 8.27 -11.55 8.12
C CYS A 146 8.18 -10.06 7.80
N LEU A 147 7.96 -9.24 8.82
CA LEU A 147 7.89 -7.78 8.68
C LEU A 147 9.11 -7.12 9.32
N LEU A 148 9.57 -6.03 8.71
CA LEU A 148 10.43 -5.03 9.35
C LEU A 148 9.58 -4.12 10.24
N GLY A 149 10.17 -3.52 11.27
CA GLY A 149 9.48 -2.67 12.24
C GLY A 149 8.85 -1.40 11.63
N SER A 150 9.07 -1.11 10.35
CA SER A 150 8.34 -0.07 9.62
C SER A 150 6.87 -0.43 9.31
N VAL A 151 6.43 -1.65 9.64
CA VAL A 151 5.08 -2.14 9.42
C VAL A 151 4.50 -2.69 10.72
N ILE A 152 3.29 -2.23 11.07
CA ILE A 152 2.47 -2.70 12.17
C ILE A 152 1.52 -3.78 11.64
N LEU A 153 1.41 -4.88 12.37
CA LEU A 153 0.45 -5.96 12.20
C LEU A 153 -0.70 -5.80 13.20
N ILE A 154 -1.93 -5.86 12.69
CA ILE A 154 -3.16 -5.87 13.47
C ILE A 154 -3.94 -7.14 13.10
N LYS A 155 -4.17 -8.00 14.10
CA LYS A 155 -5.07 -9.15 14.00
C LYS A 155 -6.41 -8.77 14.60
N SER A 156 -7.44 -8.66 13.78
CA SER A 156 -8.79 -8.25 14.21
C SER A 156 -9.42 -9.26 15.18
N GLY A 157 -10.25 -8.75 16.08
CA GLY A 157 -11.04 -9.50 17.06
C GLY A 157 -12.15 -10.35 16.44
N GLU A 158 -12.96 -10.97 17.30
CA GLU A 158 -14.17 -11.67 16.86
C GLU A 158 -15.30 -10.71 16.49
N VAL A 159 -15.29 -9.48 17.02
CA VAL A 159 -16.33 -8.47 16.81
C VAL A 159 -15.97 -7.43 15.75
N LEU A 160 -14.84 -7.61 15.05
CA LEU A 160 -14.32 -6.63 14.11
C LEU A 160 -13.84 -7.32 12.83
N ASP A 161 -14.46 -6.96 11.72
CA ASP A 161 -14.05 -7.41 10.40
C ASP A 161 -12.80 -6.63 9.92
N SER A 162 -11.83 -7.35 9.34
CA SER A 162 -10.56 -6.75 8.91
C SER A 162 -10.71 -5.81 7.71
N LEU A 163 -11.63 -6.09 6.78
CA LEU A 163 -11.88 -5.20 5.64
C LEU A 163 -12.61 -3.94 6.10
N TYR A 164 -13.58 -4.09 7.01
CA TYR A 164 -14.22 -2.95 7.66
C TYR A 164 -13.19 -2.05 8.36
N LEU A 165 -12.30 -2.64 9.19
CA LEU A 165 -11.23 -1.89 9.85
C LEU A 165 -10.29 -1.23 8.84
N SER A 166 -9.95 -1.91 7.74
CA SER A 166 -9.15 -1.35 6.65
C SER A 166 -9.78 -0.07 6.10
N PHE A 167 -11.07 -0.10 5.74
CA PHE A 167 -11.78 1.07 5.24
C PHE A 167 -11.89 2.17 6.29
N PHE A 168 -12.15 1.81 7.55
CA PHE A 168 -12.22 2.76 8.66
C PHE A 168 -10.91 3.53 8.82
N LEU A 169 -9.76 2.83 8.86
CA LEU A 169 -8.43 3.45 8.99
C LEU A 169 -7.97 4.23 7.75
N ARG A 170 -8.48 3.87 6.57
CA ARG A 170 -8.22 4.59 5.31
C ARG A 170 -9.08 5.85 5.16
N SER A 171 -10.15 5.99 5.93
CA SER A 171 -11.00 7.18 5.87
C SER A 171 -10.19 8.45 6.17
N SER A 172 -10.46 9.53 5.44
CA SER A 172 -9.61 10.73 5.46
C SER A 172 -9.48 11.36 6.86
N GLY A 173 -10.55 11.35 7.65
CA GLY A 173 -10.54 11.83 9.03
C GLY A 173 -9.67 10.97 9.95
N VAL A 174 -9.91 9.65 9.93
CA VAL A 174 -9.18 8.70 10.80
C VAL A 174 -7.71 8.61 10.41
N ASN A 175 -7.40 8.56 9.11
CA ASN A 175 -6.03 8.50 8.63
C ASN A 175 -5.25 9.76 9.01
N LYS A 176 -5.85 10.95 8.90
CA LYS A 176 -5.25 12.20 9.38
C LYS A 176 -5.01 12.17 10.89
N ILE A 177 -5.93 11.64 11.69
CA ILE A 177 -5.73 11.50 13.15
C ILE A 177 -4.57 10.54 13.44
N LEU A 178 -4.55 9.40 12.74
CA LEU A 178 -3.51 8.38 12.87
C LEU A 178 -2.12 8.95 12.54
N VAL A 179 -2.01 9.70 11.44
CA VAL A 179 -0.76 10.31 11.00
C VAL A 179 -0.40 11.53 11.86
N ARG A 180 -1.35 12.41 12.24
CA ARG A 180 -1.05 13.63 13.04
C ARG A 180 -0.66 13.32 14.48
N ARG A 181 -1.12 12.20 15.06
CA ARG A 181 -0.66 11.75 16.38
C ARG A 181 0.83 11.39 16.40
N SER A 182 1.52 11.34 15.25
CA SER A 182 2.95 10.99 15.14
C SER A 182 3.95 12.00 15.73
N GLY A 183 3.50 13.10 16.31
CA GLY A 183 4.38 14.06 16.98
C GLY A 183 5.00 15.12 16.06
N SER A 184 5.19 16.29 16.64
CA SER A 184 5.66 17.57 16.10
C SER A 184 7.14 17.62 15.70
N THR A 185 7.74 16.49 15.30
CA THR A 185 9.13 16.41 14.84
C THR A 185 9.18 15.92 13.39
N ALA A 186 10.25 16.27 12.66
CA ALA A 186 10.37 16.10 11.21
C ALA A 186 10.24 14.66 10.65
N GLN A 187 10.00 13.64 11.48
CA GLN A 187 9.78 12.25 11.08
C GLN A 187 8.36 11.79 11.41
N HIS A 188 7.53 11.63 10.39
CA HIS A 188 6.19 11.08 10.52
C HIS A 188 6.29 9.58 10.89
N ALA A 189 5.92 9.20 12.12
CA ALA A 189 5.92 7.82 12.58
C ALA A 189 4.69 7.46 13.44
N ILE A 190 4.00 6.38 13.10
CA ILE A 190 2.87 5.86 13.91
C ILE A 190 3.41 4.92 14.99
N TYR A 191 3.25 5.28 16.26
CA TYR A 191 3.70 4.43 17.37
C TYR A 191 2.64 3.41 17.79
N LEU A 192 3.09 2.24 18.26
CA LEU A 192 2.21 1.16 18.73
C LEU A 192 1.27 1.60 19.86
N ARG A 193 1.71 2.51 20.73
CA ARG A 193 0.86 3.07 21.80
C ARG A 193 -0.33 3.82 21.23
N ASP A 194 -0.09 4.63 20.20
CA ASP A 194 -1.08 5.57 19.69
C ASP A 194 -2.13 4.84 18.84
N ILE A 195 -1.72 3.83 18.06
CA ILE A 195 -2.65 2.98 17.31
C ILE A 195 -3.48 2.08 18.23
N ARG A 196 -2.90 1.54 19.31
CA ARG A 196 -3.65 0.73 20.30
C ARG A 196 -4.75 1.53 20.98
N GLY A 197 -4.46 2.77 21.36
CA GLY A 197 -5.40 3.69 22.00
C GLY A 197 -6.33 4.44 21.03
N MET A 198 -6.40 4.04 19.76
CA MET A 198 -7.33 4.64 18.81
C MET A 198 -8.75 4.16 19.07
N ASN A 199 -9.72 5.06 18.97
CA ASN A 199 -11.13 4.71 19.07
C ASN A 199 -11.67 4.32 17.69
N VAL A 200 -12.41 3.22 17.64
CA VAL A 200 -13.01 2.65 16.44
C VAL A 200 -14.51 2.53 16.68
N ALA A 201 -15.30 2.97 15.70
CA ALA A 201 -16.75 2.80 15.74
C ALA A 201 -17.07 1.36 15.33
N VAL A 202 -17.77 0.61 16.17
CA VAL A 202 -18.07 -0.81 15.98
C VAL A 202 -19.58 -1.01 15.99
N CYS A 203 -20.09 -1.64 14.94
CA CYS A 203 -21.46 -2.11 14.81
C CYS A 203 -21.50 -3.64 14.72
N SER A 204 -22.68 -4.22 14.45
CA SER A 204 -22.82 -5.68 14.32
C SER A 204 -22.01 -6.22 13.13
N LEU A 205 -21.48 -7.45 13.22
CA LEU A 205 -20.72 -8.06 12.12
C LEU A 205 -21.49 -8.09 10.78
N PRO A 206 -22.80 -8.42 10.73
CA PRO A 206 -23.56 -8.36 9.47
C PRO A 206 -23.60 -6.95 8.88
N GLU A 207 -23.71 -5.93 9.72
CA GLU A 207 -23.71 -4.53 9.29
C GLU A 207 -22.31 -4.09 8.80
N GLN A 208 -21.24 -4.50 9.47
CA GLN A 208 -19.86 -4.28 9.00
C GLN A 208 -19.64 -4.91 7.62
N GLN A 209 -20.11 -6.15 7.42
CA GLN A 209 -20.02 -6.85 6.13
C GLN A 209 -20.84 -6.16 5.04
N GLU A 210 -22.03 -5.63 5.35
CA GLU A 210 -22.83 -4.87 4.39
C GLU A 210 -22.15 -3.56 3.99
N ILE A 211 -21.55 -2.85 4.95
CA ILE A 211 -20.74 -1.64 4.68
C ILE A 211 -19.58 -1.99 3.75
N VAL A 212 -18.83 -3.05 4.05
CA VAL A 212 -17.72 -3.52 3.21
C VAL A 212 -18.22 -3.84 1.79
N ARG A 213 -19.31 -4.59 1.66
CA ARG A 213 -19.91 -4.94 0.37
C ARG A 213 -20.28 -3.71 -0.45
N LEU A 214 -20.89 -2.70 0.18
CA LEU A 214 -21.25 -1.44 -0.48
C LEU A 214 -20.00 -0.68 -0.94
N LEU A 215 -18.97 -0.59 -0.09
CA LEU A 215 -17.72 0.08 -0.43
C LEU A 215 -16.98 -0.62 -1.58
N GLU A 216 -16.80 -1.94 -1.50
CA GLU A 216 -16.13 -2.72 -2.55
C GLU A 216 -16.87 -2.64 -3.89
N ALA A 217 -18.20 -2.65 -3.88
CA ALA A 217 -19.00 -2.46 -5.09
C ALA A 217 -18.75 -1.07 -5.72
N ARG A 218 -18.60 -0.02 -4.91
CA ARG A 218 -18.27 1.33 -5.42
C ARG A 218 -16.84 1.41 -5.96
N PHE A 219 -15.86 0.85 -5.25
CA PHE A 219 -14.48 0.82 -5.74
C PHE A 219 -14.33 0.03 -7.04
N THR A 220 -15.08 -1.06 -7.19
CA THR A 220 -15.10 -1.84 -8.44
C THR A 220 -15.58 -0.99 -9.63
N VAL A 221 -16.60 -0.14 -9.43
CA VAL A 221 -17.06 0.79 -10.47
C VAL A 221 -16.01 1.84 -10.79
N ILE A 222 -15.32 2.38 -9.78
CA ILE A 222 -14.24 3.35 -9.97
C ILE A 222 -13.08 2.75 -10.78
N GLU A 223 -12.63 1.56 -10.41
CA GLU A 223 -11.56 0.85 -11.14
C GLU A 223 -11.94 0.58 -12.61
N GLN A 224 -13.20 0.24 -12.87
CA GLN A 224 -13.71 0.04 -14.23
C GLN A 224 -13.69 1.35 -15.03
N GLN A 225 -14.11 2.46 -14.44
CA GLN A 225 -14.06 3.78 -15.07
C GLN A 225 -12.63 4.22 -15.39
N GLU A 226 -11.68 4.00 -14.47
CA GLU A 226 -10.26 4.31 -14.71
C GLU A 226 -9.72 3.53 -15.93
N ARG A 227 -10.04 2.24 -16.04
CA ARG A 227 -9.64 1.41 -17.19
C ARG A 227 -10.25 1.89 -18.51
N GLU A 228 -11.52 2.32 -18.47
CA GLU A 228 -12.20 2.86 -19.65
C GLU A 228 -11.56 4.18 -20.11
N ILE A 229 -11.23 5.07 -19.17
CA ILE A 229 -10.52 6.32 -19.46
C ILE A 229 -9.15 6.03 -20.08
N ASP A 230 -8.36 5.12 -19.51
CA ASP A 230 -7.05 4.74 -20.05
C ASP A 230 -7.14 4.15 -21.46
N SER A 231 -8.15 3.32 -21.70
CA SER A 231 -8.42 2.76 -23.03
C SER A 231 -8.80 3.85 -24.03
N ALA A 232 -9.69 4.77 -23.66
CA ALA A 232 -10.11 5.88 -24.50
C ALA A 232 -8.94 6.81 -24.85
N LEU A 233 -8.05 7.10 -23.91
CA LEU A 233 -6.84 7.91 -24.15
C LEU A 233 -5.90 7.23 -25.16
N LYS A 234 -5.68 5.91 -25.04
CA LYS A 234 -4.87 5.16 -26.01
C LYS A 234 -5.50 5.13 -27.41
N GLN A 235 -6.82 5.00 -27.47
CA GLN A 235 -7.55 5.03 -28.74
C GLN A 235 -7.49 6.42 -29.40
N ALA A 236 -7.65 7.49 -28.62
CA ALA A 236 -7.54 8.86 -29.11
C ALA A 236 -6.14 9.13 -29.69
N GLU A 237 -5.08 8.68 -29.02
CA GLU A 237 -3.71 8.82 -29.52
C GLU A 237 -3.50 8.04 -30.82
N THR A 238 -3.97 6.79 -30.87
CA THR A 238 -3.89 5.94 -32.07
C THR A 238 -4.67 6.55 -33.25
N LEU A 239 -5.87 7.07 -32.98
CA LEU A 239 -6.70 7.75 -33.98
C LEU A 239 -5.99 9.00 -34.50
N ARG A 240 -5.42 9.82 -33.61
CA ARG A 240 -4.65 11.00 -33.97
C ARG A 240 -3.48 10.64 -34.88
N GLN A 241 -2.70 9.64 -34.53
CA GLN A 241 -1.57 9.16 -35.35
C GLN A 241 -2.05 8.64 -36.72
N THR A 242 -3.17 7.92 -36.74
CA THR A 242 -3.77 7.40 -37.98
C THR A 242 -4.26 8.53 -38.89
N ILE A 243 -4.94 9.53 -38.34
CA ILE A 243 -5.40 10.71 -39.08
C ILE A 243 -4.19 11.48 -39.63
N LEU A 244 -3.16 11.74 -38.82
CA LEU A 244 -1.95 12.41 -39.28
C LEU A 244 -1.25 11.62 -40.39
N LYS A 245 -1.12 10.29 -40.22
CA LYS A 245 -0.55 9.41 -41.25
C LYS A 245 -1.35 9.50 -42.56
N LYS A 246 -2.68 9.42 -42.48
CA LYS A 246 -3.57 9.58 -43.65
C LYS A 246 -3.48 10.98 -44.26
N ALA A 247 -3.29 12.03 -43.44
CA ALA A 247 -3.12 13.41 -43.89
C ALA A 247 -1.84 13.56 -44.72
N PHE A 248 -0.71 13.14 -44.16
CA PHE A 248 0.59 13.24 -44.81
C PHE A 248 0.75 12.30 -45.99
N SER A 249 0.00 11.19 -46.03
CA SER A 249 -0.05 10.32 -47.21
C SER A 249 -1.04 10.79 -48.28
N GLY A 250 -1.78 11.88 -48.05
CA GLY A 250 -2.78 12.41 -49.00
C GLY A 250 -4.08 11.61 -49.07
N HIS A 251 -4.30 10.65 -48.16
CA HIS A 251 -5.47 9.77 -48.17
C HIS A 251 -6.67 10.34 -47.38
N LEU A 252 -6.61 11.59 -46.92
CA LEU A 252 -7.73 12.26 -46.25
C LEU A 252 -8.72 12.94 -47.21
N ILE A 253 -8.32 13.15 -48.46
CA ILE A 253 -9.12 13.82 -49.51
C ILE A 253 -9.03 12.97 -50.77
N ALA A 254 -10.03 13.04 -51.65
CA ALA A 254 -9.95 12.42 -52.98
C ALA A 254 -8.73 12.98 -53.74
N GLN A 255 -7.92 12.09 -54.30
CA GLN A 255 -6.74 12.45 -55.08
C GLN A 255 -7.15 12.82 -56.51
N ASP A 256 -6.71 13.98 -57.00
CA ASP A 256 -6.81 14.32 -58.43
C ASP A 256 -5.73 13.55 -59.20
N GLN A 257 -6.11 12.87 -60.28
CA GLN A 257 -5.16 12.14 -61.13
C GLN A 257 -4.18 13.07 -61.86
N ASN A 258 -4.50 14.36 -61.95
CA ASN A 258 -3.65 15.36 -62.60
C ASN A 258 -2.65 16.03 -61.63
N ASP A 259 -2.70 15.73 -60.33
CA ASP A 259 -1.76 16.30 -59.36
C ASP A 259 -0.34 15.76 -59.56
N GLU A 260 0.65 16.66 -59.54
CA GLU A 260 2.06 16.28 -59.61
C GLU A 260 2.46 15.47 -58.36
N PRO A 261 3.13 14.30 -58.51
CA PRO A 261 3.57 13.52 -57.36
C PRO A 261 4.56 14.30 -56.49
N ALA A 262 4.37 14.26 -55.17
CA ALA A 262 5.23 14.96 -54.21
C ALA A 262 6.73 14.59 -54.30
N SER A 263 7.06 13.41 -54.86
CA SER A 263 8.44 12.99 -55.15
C SER A 263 9.15 13.92 -56.13
N VAL A 264 8.44 14.37 -57.18
CA VAL A 264 8.99 15.25 -58.22
C VAL A 264 9.33 16.63 -57.62
N LEU A 265 8.44 17.15 -56.78
CA LEU A 265 8.67 18.40 -56.05
C LEU A 265 9.86 18.27 -55.06
N LEU A 266 9.95 17.17 -54.33
CA LEU A 266 11.05 16.92 -53.38
C LEU A 266 12.41 16.87 -54.08
N ASP A 267 12.50 16.24 -55.24
CA ASP A 267 13.74 16.17 -56.00
C ASP A 267 14.13 17.54 -56.57
N ARG A 268 13.16 18.36 -57.00
CA ARG A 268 13.39 19.76 -57.38
C ARG A 268 13.91 20.58 -56.20
N ILE A 269 13.34 20.43 -54.99
CA ILE A 269 13.81 21.12 -53.77
C ILE A 269 15.22 20.66 -53.37
N LYS A 270 15.53 19.36 -53.46
CA LYS A 270 16.88 18.84 -53.17
C LYS A 270 17.90 19.41 -54.15
N ALA A 271 17.60 19.41 -55.45
CA ALA A 271 18.45 19.98 -56.48
C ALA A 271 18.69 21.48 -56.25
N MET A 272 17.65 22.25 -55.90
CA MET A 272 17.77 23.67 -55.55
C MET A 272 18.62 23.90 -54.30
N LYS A 273 18.45 23.08 -53.24
CA LYS A 273 19.27 23.17 -52.02
C LYS A 273 20.73 22.82 -52.27
N GLU A 274 21.00 21.80 -53.09
CA GLU A 274 22.36 21.46 -53.51
C GLU A 274 23.00 22.57 -54.32
N TYR A 275 22.27 23.13 -55.28
CA TYR A 275 22.72 24.26 -56.07
C TYR A 275 23.04 25.48 -55.18
N ALA A 276 22.16 25.81 -54.23
CA ALA A 276 22.38 26.89 -53.26
C ALA A 276 23.58 26.63 -52.32
N ARG A 277 23.85 25.37 -51.95
CA ARG A 277 25.04 25.00 -51.19
C ARG A 277 26.31 25.13 -52.04
N LYS A 278 26.28 24.71 -53.30
CA LYS A 278 27.40 24.82 -54.24
C LYS A 278 27.72 26.30 -54.53
N SER A 279 26.70 27.12 -54.77
CA SER A 279 26.86 28.57 -54.99
C SER A 279 27.40 29.30 -53.75
N ARG A 280 26.94 28.99 -52.53
CA ARG A 280 27.51 29.56 -51.29
C ARG A 280 28.97 29.18 -51.07
N LYS A 281 29.40 27.97 -51.44
CA LYS A 281 30.80 27.53 -51.35
C LYS A 281 31.69 28.24 -52.37
N THR A 282 31.21 28.47 -53.60
CA THR A 282 31.95 29.24 -54.61
C THR A 282 32.07 30.71 -54.22
N THR A 283 31.03 31.35 -53.67
CA THR A 283 31.10 32.75 -53.17
C THR A 283 32.07 32.92 -52.00
N LYS A 284 32.18 31.93 -51.08
CA LYS A 284 33.18 31.96 -50.00
C LYS A 284 34.62 31.77 -50.51
N ARG A 285 34.85 30.92 -51.52
CA ARG A 285 36.19 30.74 -52.13
C ARG A 285 36.65 31.96 -52.92
N THR A 286 35.76 32.62 -53.66
CA THR A 286 36.10 33.86 -54.39
C THR A 286 36.35 35.03 -53.45
N ARG A 287 35.63 35.15 -52.32
CA ARG A 287 35.96 36.13 -51.26
C ARG A 287 37.32 35.87 -50.59
N LYS A 288 37.73 34.60 -50.41
CA LYS A 288 39.04 34.25 -49.82
C LYS A 288 40.21 34.51 -50.79
N LYS A 289 39.98 34.41 -52.11
CA LYS A 289 40.96 34.78 -53.16
C LYS A 289 41.07 36.28 -53.45
N ARG A 290 40.06 37.09 -53.09
CA ARG A 290 40.04 38.55 -53.28
C ARG A 290 40.53 39.35 -52.05
N LYS A 291 41.03 38.70 -51.00
CA LYS A 291 41.82 39.43 -49.99
C LYS A 291 43.12 39.88 -50.66
N PRO A 292 43.43 41.19 -50.74
CA PRO A 292 44.71 41.64 -51.24
C PRO A 292 45.81 41.09 -50.31
N ALA A 293 46.89 40.59 -50.89
CA ALA A 293 48.12 40.38 -50.13
C ALA A 293 48.63 41.78 -49.77
N ALA A 294 48.57 42.11 -48.48
CA ALA A 294 49.24 43.22 -47.83
C ALA A 294 49.97 42.63 -46.63
#